data_AF-A0A2N0S2U5-F1
#
_entry.id   AF-A0A2N0S2U5-F1
#
_cell.length_a   1.000
_cell.length_b   1.000
_cell.length_c   1.000
_cell.angle_alpha   90.00
_cell.angle_beta   90.00
_cell.angle_gamma   90.00
#
_symmetry.space_group_name_H-M   'P 1'
#
loop_
_entity.id
_entity.type
_entity.pdbx_description
1 polymer ?
#
loop_
_entity_poly.entity_id
_entity_poly.type
_entity_poly.pdbx_seq_one_letter_code
_entity_poly.pdbx_strand_id
1 'polypeptide(L)'
;TDKLKTSYVFKSLYRDSRDGLSGSFRFDKFYEICKNQSQTLLVIKMKNCNEIIGGYNPIEWKFNDSYGVTKDSFIFAFGGKGTKHHIISRVINETKAIYGSFFTSFGPSFGDKDLYLKKNSYNNELKVICNKNDYEKHIRNTNNSCFVEEFEVFQVVPLSKFNKN
;
A
#
# COMPACT_ATOMS: atom_id res chain seq x y z
N THR A 1 -5.64 27.26 21.29
CA THR A 1 -4.71 26.71 20.28
C THR A 1 -4.48 25.25 20.60
N ASP A 2 -5.25 24.36 19.96
CA ASP A 2 -5.15 22.92 20.21
C ASP A 2 -3.81 22.40 19.68
N LYS A 3 -2.91 22.09 20.61
CA LYS A 3 -1.73 21.28 20.36
C LYS A 3 -2.20 19.95 19.75
N LEU A 4 -1.87 19.70 18.49
CA LEU A 4 -1.84 18.35 17.92
C LEU A 4 -0.95 17.47 18.82
N LYS A 5 -1.58 16.79 19.79
CA LYS A 5 -0.90 16.08 20.88
C LYS A 5 -0.38 14.70 20.45
N THR A 6 -0.53 14.37 19.18
CA THR A 6 -0.14 13.09 18.59
C THR A 6 0.72 13.35 17.37
N SER A 7 2.04 13.25 17.56
CA SER A 7 3.02 13.25 16.48
C SER A 7 3.39 11.80 16.13
N TYR A 8 3.64 11.54 14.86
CA TYR A 8 4.05 10.24 14.35
C TYR A 8 5.36 10.37 13.58
N VAL A 9 6.18 9.33 13.66
CA VAL A 9 7.39 9.15 12.87
C VAL A 9 7.11 8.07 11.84
N PHE A 10 7.39 8.37 10.58
CA PHE A 10 7.33 7.41 9.48
C PHE A 10 8.71 6.76 9.31
N LYS A 11 8.89 5.59 9.90
CA LYS A 11 10.12 4.81 9.74
C LYS A 11 10.08 4.08 8.40
N SER A 12 10.95 4.43 7.46
CA SER A 12 11.07 3.72 6.18
C SER A 12 11.42 2.25 6.44
N LEU A 13 10.60 1.33 5.93
CA LEU A 13 10.85 -0.10 5.93
C LEU A 13 11.39 -0.53 4.57
N TYR A 14 10.63 -0.22 3.51
CA TYR A 14 10.95 -0.63 2.15
C TYR A 14 10.86 0.57 1.20
N ARG A 15 11.76 0.64 0.22
CA ARG A 15 11.69 1.54 -0.94
C ARG A 15 12.12 0.77 -2.18
N ASP A 16 11.31 0.77 -3.23
CA ASP A 16 11.56 0.02 -4.46
C ASP A 16 12.89 0.42 -5.12
N SER A 17 13.22 1.71 -5.19
CA SER A 17 14.52 2.15 -5.72
C SER A 17 15.75 1.80 -4.87
N ARG A 18 15.57 1.53 -3.56
CA ARG A 18 16.68 1.19 -2.63
C ARG A 18 16.83 -0.31 -2.46
N ASP A 19 15.72 -0.99 -2.23
CA ASP A 19 15.66 -2.40 -1.79
C ASP A 19 15.16 -3.32 -2.91
N GLY A 20 14.44 -2.78 -3.90
CA GLY A 20 13.96 -3.50 -5.07
C GLY A 20 15.11 -3.72 -6.05
N LEU A 21 15.78 -4.87 -5.95
CA LEU A 21 16.79 -5.29 -6.92
C LEU A 21 16.22 -5.24 -8.36
N SER A 22 17.03 -4.81 -9.33
CA SER A 22 16.68 -4.84 -10.75
C SER A 22 16.28 -6.26 -11.17
N GLY A 23 14.99 -6.50 -11.44
CA GLY A 23 14.50 -7.78 -11.98
C GLY A 23 13.21 -8.30 -11.36
N SER A 24 13.07 -9.62 -11.33
CA SER A 24 11.85 -10.36 -10.96
C SER A 24 11.54 -10.45 -9.47
N PHE A 25 12.47 -10.06 -8.60
CA PHE A 25 12.43 -10.36 -7.17
C PHE A 25 12.04 -9.17 -6.27
N ARG A 26 11.38 -8.15 -6.84
CA ARG A 26 11.01 -6.93 -6.10
C ARG A 26 10.12 -7.21 -4.89
N PHE A 27 9.15 -8.11 -5.05
CA PHE A 27 8.24 -8.46 -3.97
C PHE A 27 8.88 -9.43 -2.95
N ASP A 28 9.89 -10.24 -3.32
CA ASP A 28 10.61 -11.08 -2.34
C ASP A 28 11.18 -10.24 -1.19
N LYS A 29 11.79 -9.10 -1.53
CA LYS A 29 12.34 -8.18 -0.52
C LYS A 29 11.26 -7.46 0.27
N PHE A 30 10.15 -7.08 -0.36
CA PHE A 30 8.98 -6.58 0.36
C PHE A 30 8.47 -7.63 1.37
N TYR A 31 8.36 -8.90 0.97
CA TYR A 31 7.93 -9.99 1.84
C TYR A 31 8.88 -10.16 3.02
N GLU A 32 10.17 -10.27 2.75
CA GLU A 32 11.20 -10.44 3.79
C GLU A 32 11.17 -9.31 4.83
N ILE A 33 11.12 -8.06 4.35
CA ILE A 33 11.18 -6.87 5.21
C ILE A 33 9.87 -6.63 5.96
N CYS A 34 8.73 -6.79 5.28
CA CYS A 34 7.43 -6.40 5.83
C CYS A 34 6.71 -7.54 6.56
N LYS A 35 7.18 -8.79 6.47
CA LYS A 35 6.60 -9.91 7.21
C LYS A 35 6.56 -9.59 8.71
N ASN A 36 5.39 -9.81 9.30
CA ASN A 36 5.09 -9.52 10.72
C ASN A 36 5.21 -8.03 11.11
N GLN A 37 5.39 -7.10 10.16
CA GLN A 37 5.30 -5.67 10.44
C GLN A 37 3.84 -5.24 10.45
N SER A 38 3.47 -4.41 11.42
CA SER A 38 2.13 -3.82 11.56
C SER A 38 2.19 -2.29 11.58
N GLN A 39 1.02 -1.65 11.55
CA GLN A 39 0.90 -0.18 11.49
C GLN A 39 1.69 0.40 10.32
N THR A 40 1.55 -0.18 9.14
CA THR A 40 2.33 0.20 7.96
C THR A 40 1.51 1.07 7.00
N LEU A 41 2.15 2.07 6.42
CA LEU A 41 1.62 2.90 5.34
C LEU A 41 2.33 2.54 4.03
N LEU A 42 1.58 2.06 3.05
CA LEU A 42 2.01 1.90 1.66
C LEU A 42 1.75 3.21 0.91
N VAL A 43 2.77 3.70 0.20
CA VAL A 43 2.70 4.87 -0.67
C VAL A 43 3.24 4.49 -2.05
N ILE A 44 2.46 4.74 -3.09
CA ILE A 44 2.78 4.38 -4.48
C ILE A 44 2.71 5.65 -5.32
N LYS A 45 3.82 5.98 -5.99
CA LYS A 45 3.89 7.07 -6.96
C LYS A 45 3.62 6.51 -8.35
N MET A 46 2.63 7.08 -9.05
CA MET A 46 2.28 6.66 -10.41
C MET A 46 3.08 7.44 -11.46
N LYS A 47 3.69 6.74 -12.40
CA LYS A 47 4.49 7.30 -13.49
C LYS A 47 3.62 8.12 -14.44
N ASN A 48 4.02 9.36 -14.73
CA ASN A 48 3.39 10.27 -15.69
C ASN A 48 1.90 10.62 -15.43
N CYS A 49 1.36 10.31 -14.25
CA CYS A 49 -0.07 10.50 -13.95
C CYS A 49 -0.31 11.49 -12.79
N ASN A 50 0.75 12.12 -12.24
CA ASN A 50 0.72 13.09 -11.13
C ASN A 50 -0.21 12.65 -9.99
N GLU A 51 -0.13 11.38 -9.63
CA GLU A 51 -1.01 10.73 -8.68
C GLU A 51 -0.19 9.89 -7.70
N ILE A 52 -0.60 9.95 -6.44
CA ILE A 52 -0.11 9.10 -5.36
C ILE A 52 -1.28 8.28 -4.86
N ILE A 53 -1.13 6.97 -4.79
CA ILE A 53 -2.12 6.06 -4.21
C ILE A 53 -1.48 5.23 -3.11
N GLY A 54 -2.28 4.63 -2.25
CA GLY A 54 -1.72 3.87 -1.15
C GLY A 54 -2.76 3.33 -0.19
N GLY A 55 -2.29 2.77 0.90
CA GLY A 55 -3.14 2.21 1.93
C GLY A 55 -2.44 2.04 3.26
N TYR A 56 -3.20 2.10 4.34
CA TYR A 56 -2.73 1.87 5.68
C TYR A 56 -3.19 0.51 6.17
N ASN A 57 -2.23 -0.34 6.52
CA ASN A 57 -2.48 -1.63 7.14
C ASN A 57 -2.17 -1.54 8.65
N PRO A 58 -3.19 -1.59 9.54
CA PRO A 58 -2.99 -1.56 10.99
C PRO A 58 -2.44 -2.87 11.56
N ILE A 59 -2.66 -3.99 10.89
CA ILE A 59 -2.32 -5.34 11.37
C ILE A 59 -1.02 -5.84 10.75
N GLU A 60 -0.53 -6.97 11.25
CA GLU A 60 0.67 -7.61 10.70
C GLU A 60 0.46 -8.10 9.26
N TRP A 61 1.45 -7.89 8.40
CA TRP A 61 1.49 -8.58 7.11
C TRP A 61 1.76 -10.08 7.33
N LYS A 62 0.80 -10.90 6.91
CA LYS A 62 0.90 -12.37 6.89
C LYS A 62 0.80 -12.85 5.45
N PHE A 63 1.81 -13.57 4.98
CA PHE A 63 1.91 -14.07 3.60
C PHE A 63 1.60 -15.57 3.53
N ASN A 64 0.37 -15.94 3.91
CA ASN A 64 -0.08 -17.32 4.07
C ASN A 64 -1.37 -17.61 3.28
N ASP A 65 -1.60 -16.84 2.21
CA ASP A 65 -2.77 -16.95 1.33
C ASP A 65 -4.11 -16.72 2.04
N SER A 66 -4.13 -15.79 2.98
CA SER A 66 -5.32 -15.49 3.77
C SER A 66 -5.60 -13.99 3.84
N TYR A 67 -6.83 -13.69 4.25
CA TYR A 67 -7.24 -12.33 4.57
C TYR A 67 -7.02 -12.03 6.06
N GLY A 68 -6.45 -10.87 6.32
CA GLY A 68 -6.37 -10.27 7.64
C GLY A 68 -7.64 -9.48 7.96
N VAL A 69 -8.19 -9.71 9.15
CA VAL A 69 -9.41 -9.06 9.62
C VAL A 69 -9.09 -7.73 10.28
N THR A 70 -9.64 -6.63 9.75
CA THR A 70 -9.55 -5.31 10.40
C THR A 70 -10.56 -4.32 9.83
N LYS A 71 -11.04 -3.40 10.67
CA LYS A 71 -11.87 -2.25 10.27
C LYS A 71 -11.10 -0.94 10.12
N ASP A 72 -9.89 -0.90 10.65
CA ASP A 72 -9.09 0.33 10.79
C ASP A 72 -8.17 0.57 9.58
N SER A 73 -8.23 -0.32 8.58
CA SER A 73 -7.55 -0.13 7.30
C SER A 73 -8.27 0.91 6.43
N PHE A 74 -7.52 1.60 5.60
CA PHE A 74 -8.06 2.48 4.56
C PHE A 74 -7.09 2.52 3.37
N ILE A 75 -7.65 2.74 2.18
CA ILE A 75 -6.90 3.02 0.96
C ILE A 75 -7.19 4.46 0.50
N PHE A 76 -6.27 5.05 -0.23
CA PHE A 76 -6.38 6.44 -0.66
C PHE A 76 -5.79 6.69 -2.05
N ALA A 77 -6.22 7.80 -2.64
CA ALA A 77 -5.64 8.37 -3.84
C ALA A 77 -5.60 9.90 -3.71
N PHE A 78 -4.52 10.51 -4.17
CA PHE A 78 -4.28 11.95 -4.22
C PHE A 78 -3.78 12.35 -5.60
N GLY A 79 -4.34 13.41 -6.17
CA GLY A 79 -3.90 13.95 -7.46
C GLY A 79 -4.65 13.37 -8.65
N GLY A 80 -3.99 13.33 -9.83
CA GLY A 80 -4.59 12.96 -11.11
C GLY A 80 -4.87 14.14 -12.06
N LYS A 81 -5.43 13.84 -13.24
CA LYS A 81 -5.74 14.86 -14.26
C LYS A 81 -7.06 15.56 -13.93
N GLY A 82 -7.00 16.88 -13.73
CA GLY A 82 -8.16 17.75 -13.58
C GLY A 82 -8.71 17.80 -12.15
N THR A 83 -8.22 18.78 -11.37
CA THR A 83 -8.57 19.14 -9.98
C THR A 83 -7.94 18.30 -8.85
N LYS A 84 -7.73 18.93 -7.69
CA LYS A 84 -7.17 18.35 -6.44
C LYS A 84 -8.13 17.29 -5.84
N HIS A 85 -8.34 16.19 -6.55
CA HIS A 85 -9.09 15.06 -6.02
C HIS A 85 -8.26 14.34 -4.96
N HIS A 86 -8.89 14.11 -3.82
CA HIS A 86 -8.41 13.20 -2.81
C HIS A 86 -9.55 12.24 -2.47
N ILE A 87 -9.23 10.96 -2.38
CA ILE A 87 -10.17 9.91 -1.99
C ILE A 87 -9.54 9.19 -0.81
N ILE A 88 -10.32 9.02 0.25
CA ILE A 88 -10.05 8.07 1.31
C ILE A 88 -11.22 7.09 1.28
N SER A 89 -10.89 5.81 1.25
CA SER A 89 -11.82 4.69 1.18
C SER A 89 -11.53 3.75 2.33
N ARG A 90 -12.50 3.57 3.22
CA ARG A 90 -12.43 2.69 4.40
C ARG A 90 -13.02 1.32 4.10
N VAL A 91 -12.64 0.35 4.93
CA VAL A 91 -13.14 -1.03 4.83
C VAL A 91 -14.65 -1.08 5.07
N ILE A 92 -15.35 -1.85 4.24
CA ILE A 92 -16.74 -2.29 4.46
C ILE A 92 -16.76 -3.76 4.90
N ASN A 93 -15.96 -4.61 4.24
CA ASN A 93 -15.86 -6.03 4.58
C ASN A 93 -14.59 -6.29 5.39
N GLU A 94 -14.73 -6.22 6.72
CA GLU A 94 -13.62 -6.37 7.67
C GLU A 94 -12.88 -7.69 7.51
N THR A 95 -13.57 -8.76 7.10
CA THR A 95 -12.99 -10.10 6.96
C THR A 95 -12.03 -10.24 5.79
N LYS A 96 -12.04 -9.27 4.86
CA LYS A 96 -11.22 -9.26 3.64
C LYS A 96 -10.33 -8.02 3.51
N ALA A 97 -10.07 -7.31 4.60
CA ALA A 97 -9.42 -6.01 4.54
C ALA A 97 -8.00 -6.02 3.94
N ILE A 98 -7.17 -7.00 4.32
CA ILE A 98 -5.77 -7.11 3.87
C ILE A 98 -5.56 -8.51 3.32
N TYR A 99 -5.03 -8.64 2.12
CA TYR A 99 -4.72 -9.96 1.56
C TYR A 99 -3.19 -10.13 1.48
N GLY A 100 -2.70 -11.25 1.99
CA GLY A 100 -1.30 -11.59 1.89
C GLY A 100 -1.11 -12.95 1.22
N SER A 101 -0.84 -12.90 -0.08
CA SER A 101 -0.55 -14.11 -0.85
C SER A 101 0.78 -14.73 -0.43
N PHE A 102 0.91 -16.05 -0.53
CA PHE A 102 2.22 -16.71 -0.34
C PHE A 102 3.14 -16.58 -1.57
N PHE A 103 2.57 -16.31 -2.75
CA PHE A 103 3.34 -16.20 -3.98
C PHE A 103 4.02 -14.84 -4.06
N THR A 104 5.35 -14.84 -4.17
CA THR A 104 6.14 -13.62 -4.28
C THR A 104 6.06 -12.95 -5.66
N SER A 105 5.26 -13.46 -6.58
CA SER A 105 4.89 -12.75 -7.81
C SER A 105 3.83 -11.67 -7.58
N PHE A 106 3.26 -11.62 -6.37
CA PHE A 106 2.20 -10.70 -5.98
C PHE A 106 2.71 -9.71 -4.93
N GLY A 107 2.32 -8.45 -5.09
CA GLY A 107 2.72 -7.39 -4.17
C GLY A 107 1.70 -7.18 -3.04
N PRO A 108 1.85 -6.06 -2.30
CA PRO A 108 0.86 -5.61 -1.31
C PRO A 108 -0.58 -5.61 -1.88
N SER A 109 -1.53 -6.13 -1.09
CA SER A 109 -2.94 -6.19 -1.46
C SER A 109 -3.86 -5.77 -0.32
N PHE A 110 -4.78 -4.87 -0.62
CA PHE A 110 -5.87 -4.44 0.24
C PHE A 110 -7.18 -4.85 -0.42
N GLY A 111 -8.07 -5.51 0.32
CA GLY A 111 -9.30 -6.08 -0.23
C GLY A 111 -9.03 -7.24 -1.18
N ASP A 112 -10.08 -7.75 -1.81
CA ASP A 112 -9.98 -8.54 -3.04
C ASP A 112 -9.66 -7.60 -4.22
N LYS A 113 -8.41 -7.11 -4.23
CA LYS A 113 -7.84 -6.24 -5.26
C LYS A 113 -8.45 -4.83 -5.32
N ASP A 114 -8.97 -4.32 -4.21
CA ASP A 114 -9.36 -2.90 -4.08
C ASP A 114 -8.16 -1.96 -4.23
N LEU A 115 -6.99 -2.39 -3.73
CA LEU A 115 -5.68 -1.85 -4.10
C LEU A 115 -4.69 -3.00 -4.15
N TYR A 116 -4.19 -3.33 -5.34
CA TYR A 116 -3.29 -4.46 -5.53
C TYR A 116 -2.13 -4.13 -6.46
N LEU A 117 -0.92 -4.18 -5.91
CA LEU A 117 0.32 -3.98 -6.65
C LEU A 117 0.77 -5.30 -7.27
N LYS A 118 0.99 -5.30 -8.59
CA LYS A 118 1.43 -6.49 -9.33
C LYS A 118 2.48 -6.16 -10.38
N LYS A 119 3.17 -7.21 -10.80
CA LYS A 119 4.10 -7.16 -11.93
C LYS A 119 3.36 -7.34 -13.26
N ASN A 120 3.71 -6.55 -14.27
CA ASN A 120 3.26 -6.76 -15.64
C ASN A 120 4.05 -7.91 -16.27
N SER A 121 3.35 -8.88 -16.86
CA SER A 121 3.95 -10.06 -17.48
C SER A 121 4.80 -9.75 -18.71
N TYR A 122 4.49 -8.67 -19.43
CA TYR A 122 5.13 -8.36 -20.71
C TYR A 122 6.48 -7.66 -20.59
N ASN A 123 6.60 -6.70 -19.67
CA ASN A 123 7.76 -5.81 -19.57
C ASN A 123 8.34 -5.70 -18.16
N ASN A 124 7.86 -6.52 -17.21
CA ASN A 124 8.26 -6.51 -15.81
C ASN A 124 7.99 -5.19 -15.05
N GLU A 125 7.36 -4.18 -15.67
CA GLU A 125 6.98 -2.95 -14.97
C GLU A 125 5.87 -3.23 -13.94
N LEU A 126 5.85 -2.43 -12.88
CA LEU A 126 4.84 -2.54 -11.84
C LEU A 126 3.55 -1.82 -12.26
N LYS A 127 2.41 -2.43 -11.94
CA LYS A 127 1.06 -1.90 -12.18
C LYS A 127 0.22 -2.05 -10.91
N VAL A 128 -0.81 -1.24 -10.82
CA VAL A 128 -1.81 -1.34 -9.75
C VAL A 128 -3.17 -1.69 -10.35
N ILE A 129 -3.87 -2.62 -9.70
CA ILE A 129 -5.30 -2.86 -9.90
C ILE A 129 -6.04 -2.16 -8.77
N CYS A 130 -7.11 -1.44 -9.12
CA CYS A 130 -8.04 -0.88 -8.15
C CYS A 130 -9.46 -1.33 -8.51
N ASN A 131 -10.01 -2.27 -7.75
CA ASN A 131 -11.43 -2.67 -7.79
C ASN A 131 -12.21 -1.97 -6.67
N LYS A 132 -13.51 -2.27 -6.57
CA LYS A 132 -14.34 -1.85 -5.45
C LYS A 132 -15.16 -3.04 -4.96
N ASN A 133 -14.57 -3.82 -4.07
CA ASN A 133 -15.13 -5.07 -3.55
C ASN A 133 -15.34 -4.97 -2.03
N ASP A 134 -14.27 -4.68 -1.29
CA ASP A 134 -14.26 -4.71 0.18
C ASP A 134 -14.10 -3.33 0.82
N TYR A 135 -13.84 -2.29 0.04
CA TYR A 135 -13.70 -0.90 0.48
C TYR A 135 -14.83 0.00 -0.07
N GLU A 136 -15.13 1.09 0.63
CA GLU A 136 -16.34 1.91 0.38
C GLU A 136 -16.37 2.58 -1.00
N LYS A 137 -15.21 3.00 -1.50
CA LYS A 137 -15.05 3.80 -2.71
C LYS A 137 -14.00 3.18 -3.60
N HIS A 138 -14.27 3.27 -4.89
CA HIS A 138 -13.27 3.03 -5.92
C HIS A 138 -12.28 4.19 -5.94
N ILE A 139 -10.99 3.91 -5.74
CA ILE A 139 -9.98 4.98 -5.61
C ILE A 139 -9.41 5.45 -6.95
N ARG A 140 -9.50 4.62 -8.00
CA ARG A 140 -8.85 4.89 -9.28
C ARG A 140 -9.40 3.99 -10.39
N ASN A 141 -9.71 4.59 -11.54
CA ASN A 141 -9.94 3.82 -12.77
C ASN A 141 -8.66 3.14 -13.22
N THR A 142 -8.69 1.82 -13.35
CA THR A 142 -7.56 1.03 -13.87
C THR A 142 -7.36 1.39 -15.35
N ASN A 143 -6.44 2.30 -15.64
CA ASN A 143 -6.04 2.64 -17.00
C ASN A 143 -4.78 1.84 -17.38
N ASN A 144 -4.80 1.21 -18.56
CA ASN A 144 -3.71 0.35 -19.03
C ASN A 144 -2.36 1.06 -19.23
N SER A 145 -2.35 2.40 -19.28
CA SER A 145 -1.17 3.23 -19.59
C SER A 145 -0.39 3.77 -18.39
N CYS A 146 -0.89 3.70 -17.15
CA CYS A 146 -0.14 4.19 -15.99
C CYS A 146 0.57 3.03 -15.27
N PHE A 147 1.88 3.14 -15.16
CA PHE A 147 2.75 2.23 -14.40
C PHE A 147 3.14 2.86 -13.05
N VAL A 148 3.70 2.06 -12.16
CA VAL A 148 4.28 2.55 -10.91
C VAL A 148 5.69 3.07 -11.19
N GLU A 149 5.98 4.26 -10.67
CA GLU A 149 7.32 4.85 -10.69
C GLU A 149 8.14 4.41 -9.47
N GLU A 150 7.51 4.39 -8.30
CA GLU A 150 8.13 4.07 -7.02
C GLU A 150 7.04 3.57 -6.06
N PHE A 151 7.39 2.67 -5.15
CA PHE A 151 6.55 2.41 -3.97
C PHE A 151 7.39 2.27 -2.72
N GLU A 152 6.87 2.82 -1.62
CA GLU A 152 7.51 2.81 -0.32
C GLU A 152 6.55 2.27 0.74
N VAL A 153 7.11 1.58 1.72
CA VAL A 153 6.39 1.11 2.91
C VAL A 153 7.04 1.74 4.14
N PHE A 154 6.23 2.39 4.96
CA PHE A 154 6.65 3.01 6.20
C PHE A 154 5.95 2.34 7.38
N GLN A 155 6.66 2.14 8.48
CA GLN A 155 6.02 1.90 9.77
C GLN A 155 5.63 3.24 10.39
N VAL A 156 4.39 3.33 10.84
CA VAL A 156 3.84 4.51 11.51
C VAL A 156 4.00 4.32 13.02
N VAL A 157 4.93 5.07 13.61
CA VAL A 157 5.28 4.94 15.04
C VAL A 157 4.88 6.21 15.77
N PRO A 158 4.11 6.14 16.88
CA PRO A 158 3.90 7.30 17.74
C PRO A 158 5.25 7.86 18.22
N LEU A 159 5.43 9.18 18.17
CA LEU A 159 6.69 9.83 18.58
C LEU A 159 7.10 9.45 20.01
N SER A 160 6.14 9.24 20.90
CA SER A 160 6.35 8.80 22.29
C SER A 160 6.97 7.39 22.42
N LYS A 161 6.82 6.54 21.40
CA LYS A 161 7.43 5.21 21.32
C LYS A 161 8.76 5.22 20.55
N PHE A 162 8.94 6.17 19.64
CA PHE A 162 10.16 6.27 18.83
C PHE A 162 11.37 6.66 19.68
N ASN A 163 11.23 7.65 20.58
CA ASN A 163 12.34 8.17 21.40
C ASN A 163 12.80 7.22 22.54
N LYS A 164 12.25 6.00 22.63
CA LYS A 164 12.59 5.01 23.66
C LYS A 164 13.46 3.86 23.14
N ASN A 165 13.75 3.85 21.85
CA ASN A 165 14.63 2.90 21.18
C ASN A 165 15.89 3.62 20.70
#